data_AF-A0A7V8BI35-F1
#
_entry.id   AF-A0A7V8BI35-F1
#
_cell.length_a   1.000
_cell.length_b   1.000
_cell.length_c   1.000
_cell.angle_alpha   90.00
_cell.angle_beta   90.00
_cell.angle_gamma   90.00
#
_symmetry.space_group_name_H-M   'P 1'
#
loop_
_entity.id
_entity.type
_entity.pdbx_description
1 polymer ?
#
loop_
_entity_poly.entity_id
_entity_poly.type
_entity_poly.pdbx_seq_one_letter_code
_entity_poly.pdbx_strand_id
1 'polypeptide(L)'
;MAAFAGVAAAQSQSKVSASNIDQNQSGLLNKQEMDLGNAKAGGKTNVTVSNIKQNQSGLLNQQKMAIGNATGAGSQSKVTASNIQQNQSGLLNKQEMAIGNASGGGKSNVTASNIKQNQSGLLNQQKMELGNAKGAGSQSKVTATNIQQNQSGLLNKQEMRIGNAAGGGKSNVTASNIKQNQSGLLNQQKMNVGNAE
;
A
#
# COMPACT_ATOMS: atom_id res chain seq x y z
N MET A 1 47.81 -8.74 6.62
CA MET A 1 46.55 -8.27 7.26
C MET A 1 45.81 -7.46 6.20
N ALA A 2 44.86 -8.09 5.50
CA ALA A 2 44.15 -7.46 4.37
C ALA A 2 43.04 -6.56 4.92
N ALA A 3 43.12 -5.25 4.64
CA ALA A 3 42.08 -4.31 4.95
C ALA A 3 40.90 -4.55 4.00
N PHE A 4 39.78 -5.07 4.53
CA PHE A 4 38.51 -5.08 3.83
C PHE A 4 38.07 -3.63 3.62
N ALA A 5 38.27 -3.12 2.40
CA ALA A 5 37.67 -1.87 1.95
C ALA A 5 36.14 -2.06 2.00
N GLY A 6 35.53 -1.46 3.02
CA GLY A 6 34.07 -1.42 3.15
C GLY A 6 33.49 -0.74 1.92
N VAL A 7 32.83 -1.53 1.08
CA VAL A 7 32.05 -1.03 -0.04
C VAL A 7 30.92 -0.19 0.56
N ALA A 8 31.05 1.14 0.52
CA ALA A 8 29.96 2.03 0.88
C ALA A 8 28.83 1.78 -0.13
N ALA A 9 27.88 0.91 0.22
CA ALA A 9 26.72 0.66 -0.61
C ALA A 9 25.98 1.99 -0.80
N ALA A 10 25.94 2.48 -2.03
CA ALA A 10 25.20 3.67 -2.39
C ALA A 10 23.73 3.46 -2.00
N GLN A 11 23.29 4.12 -0.94
CA GLN A 11 21.95 3.97 -0.41
C GLN A 11 20.98 4.61 -1.41
N SER A 12 20.16 3.80 -2.09
CA SER A 12 19.30 4.30 -3.17
C SER A 12 18.28 5.30 -2.60
N GLN A 13 18.25 6.52 -3.14
CA GLN A 13 17.26 7.52 -2.76
C GLN A 13 16.25 7.73 -3.90
N SER A 14 14.98 7.71 -3.54
CA SER A 14 13.88 7.99 -4.46
C SER A 14 13.09 9.19 -3.96
N LYS A 15 12.98 10.23 -4.78
CA LYS A 15 12.14 11.40 -4.52
C LYS A 15 11.18 11.57 -5.68
N VAL A 16 9.89 11.39 -5.42
CA VAL A 16 8.85 11.46 -6.46
C VAL A 16 7.76 12.40 -6.00
N SER A 17 7.36 13.32 -6.88
CA SER A 17 6.14 14.09 -6.75
C SER A 17 5.32 13.83 -7.99
N ALA A 18 4.16 13.20 -7.85
CA ALA A 18 3.30 12.88 -8.97
C ALA A 18 1.86 13.24 -8.65
N SER A 19 1.16 13.85 -9.59
CA SER A 19 -0.24 14.22 -9.40
C SER A 19 -1.03 13.97 -10.68
N ASN A 20 -2.35 13.81 -10.52
CA ASN A 20 -3.30 13.68 -11.62
C ASN A 20 -2.97 12.52 -12.57
N ILE A 21 -2.66 11.35 -12.01
CA ILE A 21 -2.41 10.14 -12.80
C ILE A 21 -3.75 9.41 -12.97
N ASP A 22 -4.22 9.26 -14.21
CA ASP A 22 -5.38 8.44 -14.54
C ASP A 22 -4.97 7.28 -15.46
N GLN A 23 -5.20 6.05 -15.00
CA GLN A 23 -4.99 4.84 -15.79
C GLN A 23 -6.30 4.09 -15.98
N ASN A 24 -6.78 4.05 -17.22
CA ASN A 24 -8.00 3.37 -17.62
C ASN A 24 -7.66 2.20 -18.54
N GLN A 25 -8.14 1.00 -18.21
CA GLN A 25 -8.03 -0.17 -19.07
C GLN A 25 -9.38 -0.89 -19.16
N SER A 26 -9.73 -1.31 -20.37
CA SER A 26 -10.89 -2.14 -20.66
C SER A 26 -10.47 -3.30 -21.56
N GLY A 27 -10.96 -4.51 -21.27
CA GLY A 27 -10.57 -5.70 -22.01
C GLY A 27 -10.94 -6.98 -21.28
N LEU A 28 -10.66 -8.14 -21.87
CA LEU A 28 -11.01 -9.43 -21.25
C LEU A 28 -10.11 -9.74 -20.04
N LEU A 29 -8.81 -9.44 -20.17
CA LEU A 29 -7.78 -9.68 -19.16
C LEU A 29 -6.99 -8.38 -18.91
N ASN A 30 -7.28 -7.70 -17.81
CA ASN A 30 -6.63 -6.42 -17.49
C ASN A 30 -5.61 -6.58 -16.36
N LYS A 31 -4.39 -6.09 -16.59
CA LYS A 31 -3.35 -6.00 -15.56
C LYS A 31 -2.77 -4.58 -15.56
N GLN A 32 -2.90 -3.90 -14.43
CA GLN A 32 -2.32 -2.58 -14.16
C GLN A 32 -1.38 -2.69 -12.98
N GLU A 33 -0.15 -2.23 -13.18
CA GLU A 33 0.83 -2.07 -12.11
C GLU A 33 1.33 -0.62 -12.14
N MET A 34 1.29 0.04 -10.99
CA MET A 34 1.80 1.40 -10.81
C MET A 34 2.78 1.42 -9.65
N ASP A 35 4.04 1.70 -9.98
CA ASP A 35 5.11 1.83 -9.01
C ASP A 35 5.62 3.27 -9.01
N LEU A 36 5.48 3.97 -7.89
CA LEU A 36 5.90 5.36 -7.74
C LEU A 36 6.93 5.50 -6.64
N GLY A 37 8.19 5.64 -7.04
CA GLY A 37 9.27 6.03 -6.16
C GLY A 37 9.62 5.01 -5.07
N ASN A 38 9.52 3.71 -5.36
CA ASN A 38 9.97 2.65 -4.47
C ASN A 38 11.51 2.55 -4.42
N ALA A 39 12.09 2.18 -3.28
CA ALA A 39 13.54 2.00 -3.09
C ALA A 39 13.87 0.64 -2.47
N LYS A 40 15.07 0.11 -2.74
CA LYS A 40 15.55 -1.20 -2.28
C LYS A 40 16.91 -1.06 -1.58
N ALA A 41 17.45 -2.15 -1.04
CA ALA A 41 18.79 -2.22 -0.45
C ALA A 41 19.10 -1.15 0.63
N GLY A 42 18.16 -0.93 1.55
CA GLY A 42 18.27 0.07 2.63
C GLY A 42 17.94 1.48 2.17
N GLY A 43 17.40 1.64 0.95
CA GLY A 43 17.10 2.92 0.35
C GLY A 43 16.08 3.78 1.11
N LYS A 44 16.07 5.07 0.76
CA LYS A 44 15.16 6.08 1.31
C LYS A 44 14.16 6.53 0.25
N THR A 45 12.88 6.56 0.58
CA THR A 45 11.83 7.12 -0.28
C THR A 45 11.26 8.39 0.33
N ASN A 46 11.01 9.38 -0.52
CA ASN A 46 10.26 10.59 -0.19
C ASN A 46 9.27 10.84 -1.33
N VAL A 47 8.05 10.34 -1.18
CA VAL A 47 7.06 10.33 -2.24
C VAL A 47 5.84 11.14 -1.85
N THR A 48 5.47 12.08 -2.70
CA THR A 48 4.20 12.81 -2.58
C THR A 48 3.35 12.48 -3.79
N VAL A 49 2.15 11.96 -3.55
CA VAL A 49 1.20 11.68 -4.61
C VAL A 49 -0.18 12.23 -4.29
N SER A 50 -0.85 12.74 -5.31
CA SER A 50 -2.24 13.20 -5.19
C SER A 50 -3.05 12.89 -6.45
N ASN A 51 -4.36 12.70 -6.29
CA ASN A 51 -5.30 12.54 -7.40
C ASN A 51 -4.90 11.40 -8.34
N ILE A 52 -4.69 10.20 -7.80
CA ILE A 52 -4.42 9.00 -8.59
C ILE A 52 -5.74 8.25 -8.78
N LYS A 53 -6.07 7.96 -10.03
CA LYS A 53 -7.22 7.14 -10.38
C LYS A 53 -6.78 5.95 -11.23
N GLN A 54 -7.17 4.74 -10.84
CA GLN A 54 -7.00 3.54 -11.66
C GLN A 54 -8.36 2.87 -11.83
N ASN A 55 -8.82 2.74 -13.07
CA ASN A 55 -10.06 2.04 -13.39
C ASN A 55 -9.77 0.85 -14.31
N GLN A 56 -10.33 -0.30 -13.99
CA GLN A 56 -10.37 -1.47 -14.87
C GLN A 56 -11.77 -2.02 -14.99
N SER A 57 -12.13 -2.42 -16.21
CA SER A 57 -13.37 -3.14 -16.51
C SER A 57 -13.09 -4.33 -17.42
N GLY A 58 -13.52 -5.53 -17.04
CA GLY A 58 -13.18 -6.75 -17.78
C GLY A 58 -13.63 -8.04 -17.12
N LEU A 59 -13.29 -9.19 -17.68
CA LEU A 59 -13.61 -10.49 -17.04
C LEU A 59 -12.67 -10.75 -15.86
N LEU A 60 -11.36 -10.58 -16.08
CA LEU A 60 -10.31 -10.74 -15.08
C LEU A 60 -9.54 -9.43 -14.90
N ASN A 61 -9.56 -8.86 -13.70
CA ASN A 61 -8.89 -7.60 -13.40
C ASN A 61 -7.87 -7.76 -12.27
N GLN A 62 -6.63 -7.35 -12.52
CA GLN A 62 -5.59 -7.25 -11.51
C GLN A 62 -5.00 -5.83 -11.48
N GLN A 63 -5.08 -5.20 -10.31
CA GLN A 63 -4.50 -3.89 -10.01
C GLN A 63 -3.50 -4.04 -8.89
N LYS A 64 -2.29 -3.53 -9.13
CA LYS A 64 -1.25 -3.40 -8.12
C LYS A 64 -0.74 -1.98 -8.12
N MET A 65 -0.67 -1.38 -6.93
CA MET A 65 -0.10 -0.06 -6.73
C MET A 65 0.90 -0.10 -5.58
N ALA A 66 2.13 0.36 -5.84
CA ALA A 66 3.17 0.46 -4.85
C ALA A 66 3.76 1.88 -4.86
N ILE A 67 3.54 2.65 -3.79
CA ILE A 67 3.98 4.04 -3.69
C ILE A 67 4.97 4.17 -2.55
N GLY A 68 6.19 4.60 -2.83
CA GLY A 68 7.20 4.96 -1.84
C GLY A 68 7.58 3.85 -0.88
N ASN A 69 7.44 2.58 -1.24
CA ASN A 69 7.87 1.47 -0.40
C ASN A 69 9.39 1.38 -0.37
N ALA A 70 9.96 1.09 0.80
CA ALA A 70 11.39 1.01 1.02
C ALA A 70 11.76 -0.37 1.61
N THR A 71 12.79 -1.03 1.06
CA THR A 71 13.23 -2.35 1.57
C THR A 71 14.73 -2.42 1.82
N GLY A 72 15.13 -3.34 2.71
CA GLY A 72 16.52 -3.55 3.13
C GLY A 72 16.86 -2.89 4.47
N ALA A 73 18.02 -3.25 5.03
CA ALA A 73 18.42 -2.85 6.37
C ALA A 73 18.42 -1.32 6.53
N GLY A 74 17.73 -0.81 7.56
CA GLY A 74 17.68 0.63 7.84
C GLY A 74 16.90 1.47 6.81
N SER A 75 16.07 0.83 5.98
CA SER A 75 15.25 1.53 4.97
C SER A 75 14.34 2.59 5.59
N GLN A 76 14.06 3.66 4.84
CA GLN A 76 13.19 4.73 5.32
C GLN A 76 12.17 5.07 4.25
N SER A 77 10.91 5.08 4.65
CA SER A 77 9.80 5.47 3.82
C SER A 77 9.13 6.71 4.37
N LYS A 78 9.04 7.75 3.55
CA LYS A 78 8.24 8.95 3.83
C LYS A 78 7.28 9.16 2.68
N VAL A 79 5.98 9.01 2.95
CA VAL A 79 4.95 9.12 1.92
C VAL A 79 3.81 10.02 2.35
N THR A 80 3.43 10.92 1.45
CA THR A 80 2.16 11.65 1.52
C THR A 80 1.31 11.22 0.33
N ALA A 81 0.16 10.62 0.59
CA ALA A 81 -0.74 10.10 -0.43
C ALA A 81 -2.15 10.64 -0.21
N SER A 82 -2.71 11.33 -1.20
CA SER A 82 -4.07 11.86 -1.09
C SER A 82 -4.92 11.57 -2.33
N ASN A 83 -6.23 11.42 -2.13
CA ASN A 83 -7.21 11.27 -3.22
C ASN A 83 -6.83 10.14 -4.18
N ILE A 84 -6.59 8.94 -3.65
CA ILE A 84 -6.26 7.75 -4.45
C ILE A 84 -7.51 6.89 -4.58
N GLN A 85 -7.92 6.61 -5.81
CA GLN A 85 -9.06 5.78 -6.10
C GLN A 85 -8.69 4.63 -7.04
N GLN A 86 -8.94 3.40 -6.58
CA GLN A 86 -8.87 2.20 -7.43
C GLN A 86 -10.27 1.62 -7.58
N ASN A 87 -10.74 1.51 -8.82
CA ASN A 87 -12.02 0.88 -9.13
C ASN A 87 -11.78 -0.31 -10.07
N GLN A 88 -12.42 -1.44 -9.75
CA GLN A 88 -12.51 -2.60 -10.65
C GLN A 88 -13.95 -3.05 -10.78
N SER A 89 -14.37 -3.36 -12.00
CA SER A 89 -15.61 -4.05 -12.29
C SER A 89 -15.35 -5.27 -13.20
N GLY A 90 -15.85 -6.43 -12.81
CA GLY A 90 -15.59 -7.66 -13.56
C GLY A 90 -16.02 -8.94 -12.86
N LEU A 91 -15.72 -10.11 -13.43
CA LEU A 91 -16.07 -11.39 -12.78
C LEU A 91 -15.11 -11.69 -11.62
N LEU A 92 -13.80 -11.60 -11.87
CA LEU A 92 -12.76 -11.84 -10.87
C LEU A 92 -11.88 -10.59 -10.72
N ASN A 93 -11.86 -10.01 -9.52
CA ASN A 93 -11.14 -8.77 -9.25
C ASN A 93 -10.11 -8.96 -8.13
N LYS A 94 -8.87 -8.54 -8.39
CA LYS A 94 -7.79 -8.50 -7.40
C LYS A 94 -7.14 -7.12 -7.35
N GLN A 95 -7.16 -6.51 -6.17
CA GLN A 95 -6.57 -5.20 -5.88
C GLN A 95 -5.55 -5.33 -4.74
N GLU A 96 -4.33 -4.91 -5.01
CA GLU A 96 -3.28 -4.79 -4.02
C GLU A 96 -2.73 -3.36 -4.02
N MET A 97 -2.73 -2.71 -2.85
CA MET A 97 -2.17 -1.38 -2.67
C MET A 97 -1.18 -1.41 -1.50
N ALA A 98 0.03 -0.92 -1.75
CA ALA A 98 1.10 -0.81 -0.76
C ALA A 98 1.64 0.63 -0.78
N ILE A 99 1.40 1.39 0.28
CA ILE A 99 1.81 2.79 0.36
C ILE A 99 2.75 2.96 1.54
N GLY A 100 3.99 3.31 1.23
CA GLY A 100 5.00 3.72 2.19
C GLY A 100 5.42 2.65 3.18
N ASN A 101 5.30 1.36 2.83
CA ASN A 101 5.78 0.29 3.72
C ASN A 101 7.32 0.26 3.78
N ALA A 102 7.86 -0.07 4.95
CA ALA A 102 9.29 -0.23 5.20
C ALA A 102 9.61 -1.66 5.69
N SER A 103 10.82 -2.16 5.42
CA SER A 103 11.27 -3.49 5.90
C SER A 103 12.75 -3.48 6.31
N GLY A 104 13.23 -4.53 6.97
CA GLY A 104 14.62 -4.63 7.43
C GLY A 104 14.94 -3.74 8.65
N GLY A 105 14.01 -3.62 9.60
CA GLY A 105 14.15 -2.71 10.74
C GLY A 105 13.97 -1.23 10.36
N GLY A 106 13.37 -0.99 9.19
CA GLY A 106 13.20 0.34 8.62
C GLY A 106 12.12 1.18 9.31
N LYS A 107 12.09 2.47 8.94
CA LYS A 107 11.12 3.45 9.43
C LYS A 107 10.10 3.78 8.35
N SER A 108 8.83 3.73 8.69
CA SER A 108 7.72 4.14 7.85
C SER A 108 7.05 5.38 8.46
N ASN A 109 6.91 6.44 7.67
CA ASN A 109 6.21 7.66 8.02
C ASN A 109 5.23 8.02 6.91
N VAL A 110 3.94 7.76 7.13
CA VAL A 110 2.93 7.90 6.09
C VAL A 110 1.79 8.79 6.51
N THR A 111 1.43 9.74 5.65
CA THR A 111 0.17 10.48 5.71
C THR A 111 -0.67 10.07 4.51
N ALA A 112 -1.81 9.44 4.77
CA ALA A 112 -2.76 9.02 3.75
C ALA A 112 -4.15 9.59 4.02
N SER A 113 -4.73 10.21 3.00
CA SER A 113 -6.07 10.77 3.06
C SER A 113 -6.91 10.42 1.83
N ASN A 114 -8.20 10.17 2.05
CA ASN A 114 -9.19 9.94 0.98
C ASN A 114 -8.75 8.82 0.02
N ILE A 115 -8.38 7.66 0.57
CA ILE A 115 -8.00 6.49 -0.23
C ILE A 115 -9.20 5.55 -0.31
N LYS A 116 -9.60 5.20 -1.53
CA LYS A 116 -10.77 4.35 -1.78
C LYS A 116 -10.42 3.22 -2.74
N GLN A 117 -10.67 1.98 -2.31
CA GLN A 117 -10.66 0.80 -3.18
C GLN A 117 -12.09 0.28 -3.33
N ASN A 118 -12.56 0.19 -4.56
CA ASN A 118 -13.88 -0.37 -4.88
C ASN A 118 -13.71 -1.55 -5.85
N GLN A 119 -14.39 -2.66 -5.54
CA GLN A 119 -14.55 -3.77 -6.47
C GLN A 119 -16.02 -4.17 -6.56
N SER A 120 -16.48 -4.43 -7.78
CA SER A 120 -17.75 -5.07 -8.04
C SER A 120 -17.55 -6.29 -8.95
N GLY A 121 -18.06 -7.45 -8.54
CA GLY A 121 -17.87 -8.69 -9.29
C GLY A 121 -18.35 -9.94 -8.61
N LEU A 122 -18.04 -11.13 -9.16
CA LEU A 122 -18.40 -12.39 -8.50
C LEU A 122 -17.44 -12.70 -7.36
N LEU A 123 -16.13 -12.64 -7.61
CA LEU A 123 -15.07 -12.89 -6.63
C LEU A 123 -14.17 -11.66 -6.51
N ASN A 124 -14.05 -11.13 -5.29
CA ASN A 124 -13.30 -9.90 -5.02
C ASN A 124 -12.24 -10.12 -3.93
N GLN A 125 -11.00 -9.75 -4.23
CA GLN A 125 -9.90 -9.72 -3.25
C GLN A 125 -9.27 -8.33 -3.20
N GLN A 126 -9.30 -7.71 -2.02
CA GLN A 126 -8.69 -6.43 -1.72
C GLN A 126 -7.64 -6.58 -0.63
N LYS A 127 -6.47 -6.03 -0.89
CA LYS A 127 -5.41 -5.87 0.09
C LYS A 127 -4.91 -4.43 0.07
N MET A 128 -4.90 -3.80 1.24
CA MET A 128 -4.33 -2.48 1.44
C MET A 128 -3.33 -2.52 2.60
N GLU A 129 -2.10 -2.11 2.33
CA GLU A 129 -1.03 -1.98 3.31
C GLU A 129 -0.53 -0.54 3.31
N LEU A 130 -0.79 0.17 4.40
CA LEU A 130 -0.43 1.57 4.56
C LEU A 130 0.60 1.72 5.68
N GLY A 131 1.81 2.10 5.32
CA GLY A 131 2.84 2.52 6.25
C GLY A 131 3.28 1.45 7.25
N ASN A 132 3.16 0.16 6.93
CA ASN A 132 3.64 -0.91 7.80
C ASN A 132 5.18 -0.98 7.80
N ALA A 133 5.77 -1.35 8.93
CA ALA A 133 7.20 -1.52 9.10
C ALA A 133 7.52 -2.93 9.62
N LYS A 134 8.57 -3.58 9.09
CA LYS A 134 8.95 -4.95 9.50
C LYS A 134 10.44 -5.07 9.82
N GLY A 135 10.77 -5.90 10.81
CA GLY A 135 12.14 -6.24 11.23
C GLY A 135 12.52 -5.60 12.57
N ALA A 136 13.59 -6.10 13.18
CA ALA A 136 14.00 -5.68 14.52
C ALA A 136 14.12 -4.15 14.65
N GLY A 137 13.47 -3.58 15.67
CA GLY A 137 13.50 -2.13 15.93
C GLY A 137 12.73 -1.27 14.92
N SER A 138 11.87 -1.88 14.09
CA SER A 138 11.08 -1.17 13.09
C SER A 138 10.18 -0.09 13.71
N GLN A 139 9.95 0.99 12.98
CA GLN A 139 9.10 2.09 13.44
C GLN A 139 8.06 2.43 12.39
N SER A 140 6.81 2.47 12.79
CA SER A 140 5.69 2.88 11.97
C SER A 140 5.03 4.11 12.59
N LYS A 141 4.92 5.17 11.78
CA LYS A 141 4.15 6.37 12.11
C LYS A 141 3.17 6.63 10.98
N VAL A 142 1.88 6.52 11.26
CA VAL A 142 0.85 6.65 10.22
C VAL A 142 -0.26 7.60 10.65
N THR A 143 -0.61 8.53 9.78
CA THR A 143 -1.85 9.29 9.83
C THR A 143 -2.72 8.85 8.67
N ALA A 144 -3.84 8.17 8.96
CA ALA A 144 -4.77 7.64 7.98
C ALA A 144 -6.15 8.29 8.19
N THR A 145 -6.69 8.94 7.17
CA THR A 145 -8.00 9.61 7.25
C THR A 145 -8.84 9.28 6.03
N ASN A 146 -10.12 8.93 6.24
CA ASN A 146 -11.06 8.61 5.16
C ASN A 146 -10.54 7.48 4.25
N ILE A 147 -10.16 6.35 4.85
CA ILE A 147 -9.68 5.18 4.11
C ILE A 147 -10.82 4.18 3.99
N GLN A 148 -11.15 3.76 2.77
CA GLN A 148 -12.31 2.93 2.50
C GLN A 148 -11.97 1.77 1.57
N GLN A 149 -12.41 0.57 1.95
CA GLN A 149 -12.48 -0.61 1.09
C GLN A 149 -13.94 -1.01 0.94
N ASN A 150 -14.44 -1.02 -0.29
CA ASN A 150 -15.80 -1.46 -0.60
C ASN A 150 -15.73 -2.63 -1.60
N GLN A 151 -16.46 -3.70 -1.31
CA GLN A 151 -16.67 -4.83 -2.23
C GLN A 151 -18.15 -5.17 -2.34
N SER A 152 -18.58 -5.46 -3.55
CA SER A 152 -19.87 -6.08 -3.82
C SER A 152 -19.69 -7.32 -4.71
N GLY A 153 -20.19 -8.46 -4.25
CA GLY A 153 -20.02 -9.72 -4.97
C GLY A 153 -20.48 -10.96 -4.22
N LEU A 154 -20.28 -12.15 -4.79
CA LEU A 154 -20.66 -13.40 -4.12
C LEU A 154 -19.66 -13.76 -3.01
N LEU A 155 -18.36 -13.72 -3.33
CA LEU A 155 -17.28 -14.00 -2.38
C LEU A 155 -16.34 -12.79 -2.28
N ASN A 156 -16.18 -12.25 -1.07
CA ASN A 156 -15.40 -11.04 -0.82
C ASN A 156 -14.34 -11.29 0.25
N LYS A 157 -13.09 -10.93 -0.06
CA LYS A 157 -11.96 -10.95 0.88
C LYS A 157 -11.32 -9.57 0.96
N GLN A 158 -11.30 -9.00 2.16
CA GLN A 158 -10.68 -7.72 2.48
C GLN A 158 -9.60 -7.90 3.53
N GLU A 159 -8.41 -7.38 3.23
CA GLU A 159 -7.34 -7.20 4.20
C GLU A 159 -6.87 -5.76 4.18
N MET A 160 -6.89 -5.12 5.35
CA MET A 160 -6.37 -3.78 5.57
C MET A 160 -5.36 -3.80 6.72
N ARG A 161 -4.18 -3.26 6.45
CA ARG A 161 -3.10 -3.13 7.43
C ARG A 161 -2.59 -1.71 7.45
N ILE A 162 -2.83 -1.00 8.55
CA ILE A 162 -2.44 0.39 8.71
C ILE A 162 -1.44 0.50 9.84
N GLY A 163 -0.23 0.91 9.50
CA GLY A 163 0.79 1.32 10.44
C GLY A 163 1.26 0.25 11.42
N ASN A 164 1.22 -1.03 11.05
CA ASN A 164 1.71 -2.10 11.93
C ASN A 164 3.25 -2.13 11.93
N ALA A 165 3.86 -2.42 13.09
CA ALA A 165 5.29 -2.65 13.28
C ALA A 165 5.54 -4.08 13.79
N ALA A 166 6.56 -4.77 13.28
CA ALA A 166 6.90 -6.14 13.69
C ALA A 166 8.37 -6.27 14.10
N GLY A 167 8.69 -7.19 15.02
CA GLY A 167 10.04 -7.43 15.56
C GLY A 167 10.39 -6.55 16.77
N GLY A 168 9.49 -6.41 17.74
CA GLY A 168 9.63 -5.52 18.90
C GLY A 168 9.59 -4.03 18.50
N GLY A 169 8.94 -3.72 17.38
CA GLY A 169 8.90 -2.39 16.79
C GLY A 169 7.96 -1.42 17.50
N LYS A 170 8.02 -0.14 17.13
CA LYS A 170 7.10 0.90 17.62
C LYS A 170 6.08 1.25 16.57
N SER A 171 4.81 1.32 16.96
CA SER A 171 3.71 1.74 16.12
C SER A 171 3.03 2.98 16.73
N ASN A 172 2.86 4.03 15.93
CA ASN A 172 2.12 5.23 16.29
C ASN A 172 1.15 5.57 15.16
N VAL A 173 -0.13 5.30 15.38
CA VAL A 173 -1.17 5.43 14.34
C VAL A 173 -2.27 6.38 14.80
N THR A 174 -2.55 7.38 13.97
CA THR A 174 -3.78 8.16 14.03
C THR A 174 -4.67 7.72 12.87
N ALA A 175 -5.78 7.09 13.19
CA ALA A 175 -6.74 6.59 12.20
C ALA A 175 -8.11 7.22 12.42
N SER A 176 -8.70 7.79 11.37
CA SER A 176 -10.04 8.38 11.41
C SER A 176 -10.82 8.02 10.15
N ASN A 177 -12.11 7.70 10.31
CA ASN A 177 -13.00 7.32 9.22
C ASN A 177 -12.46 6.16 8.36
N ILE A 178 -12.00 5.10 9.01
CA ILE A 178 -11.56 3.87 8.34
C ILE A 178 -12.75 2.92 8.20
N LYS A 179 -13.08 2.51 6.97
CA LYS A 179 -14.24 1.67 6.69
C LYS A 179 -13.88 0.48 5.80
N GLN A 180 -14.39 -0.70 6.17
CA GLN A 180 -14.44 -1.89 5.34
C GLN A 180 -15.89 -2.28 5.15
N ASN A 181 -16.39 -2.20 3.92
CA ASN A 181 -17.76 -2.55 3.57
C ASN A 181 -17.76 -3.72 2.59
N GLN A 182 -18.57 -4.73 2.87
CA GLN A 182 -18.77 -5.90 2.01
C GLN A 182 -20.25 -6.20 1.89
N SER A 183 -20.68 -6.51 0.67
CA SER A 183 -21.98 -7.10 0.39
C SER A 183 -21.81 -8.37 -0.43
N GLY A 184 -22.37 -9.48 0.06
CA GLY A 184 -22.19 -10.80 -0.55
C GLY A 184 -22.59 -11.97 0.31
N LEU A 185 -22.52 -13.18 -0.27
CA LEU A 185 -22.87 -14.42 0.43
C LEU A 185 -21.78 -14.85 1.42
N LEU A 186 -20.50 -14.80 1.02
CA LEU A 186 -19.38 -15.13 1.89
C LEU A 186 -18.38 -13.98 1.93
N ASN A 187 -18.22 -13.42 3.13
CA ASN A 187 -17.47 -12.20 3.38
C ASN A 187 -16.39 -12.48 4.42
N GLN A 188 -15.13 -12.19 4.09
CA GLN A 188 -14.00 -12.23 5.01
C GLN A 188 -13.37 -10.85 5.11
N GLN A 189 -13.31 -10.31 6.32
CA GLN A 189 -12.69 -9.03 6.64
C GLN A 189 -11.57 -9.21 7.64
N LYS A 190 -10.44 -8.56 7.37
CA LYS A 190 -9.35 -8.41 8.32
C LYS A 190 -8.88 -6.97 8.31
N MET A 191 -8.82 -6.38 9.50
CA MET A 191 -8.27 -5.05 9.72
C MET A 191 -7.28 -5.10 10.88
N ASN A 192 -6.04 -4.71 10.62
CA ASN A 192 -5.02 -4.52 11.65
C ASN A 192 -4.55 -3.07 11.61
N VAL A 193 -4.75 -2.34 12.71
CA VAL A 193 -4.38 -0.94 12.82
C VAL A 193 -3.46 -0.76 14.01
N GLY A 194 -2.22 -0.36 13.72
CA GLY A 194 -1.27 0.04 14.72
C GLY A 194 -0.71 -1.07 15.61
N ASN A 195 -0.79 -2.34 15.20
CA ASN A 195 -0.19 -3.44 15.96
C ASN A 195 1.33 -3.27 16.06
N ALA A 196 1.89 -3.52 17.23
CA ALA A 196 3.33 -3.62 17.46
C ALA A 196 3.61 -5.00 18.07
N GLU A 197 4.31 -5.84 17.32
CA GLU A 197 4.69 -7.22 17.69
C GLU A 197 6.21 -7.36 17.72
#